data_AF-A0A292ZIC3-F1
#
_entry.id   AF-A0A292ZIC3-F1
#
_cell.length_a   1.000
_cell.length_b   1.000
_cell.length_c   1.000
_cell.angle_alpha   90.00
_cell.angle_beta   90.00
_cell.angle_gamma   90.00
#
_symmetry.space_group_name_H-M   'P 1'
#
loop_
_entity.id
_entity.type
_entity.pdbx_description
1 polymer ?
#
loop_
_entity_poly.entity_id
_entity_poly.type
_entity_poly.pdbx_seq_one_letter_code
_entity_poly.pdbx_strand_id
1 'polypeptide(L)'
;MTLEKWQSRTATRLTGSIRRAADQNFDRDATGYTRVEFRLDGEGRPQAVSLAQPSSSPAVDSISLRAVKRMGRLTPLPPQIAASSRFEAWIVVASDALERDAMLRRLRTDHRARTMAQADGDRPVLIASR
;
A
#
# COMPACT_ATOMS: atom_id res chain seq x y z
N MET A 1 -8.88 -17.79 7.81
CA MET A 1 -7.65 -17.27 7.17
C MET A 1 -6.89 -16.47 8.22
N THR A 2 -5.56 -16.66 8.36
CA THR A 2 -4.75 -15.92 9.34
C THR A 2 -4.42 -14.52 8.84
N LEU A 3 -4.07 -13.62 9.77
CA LEU A 3 -3.64 -12.25 9.44
C LEU A 3 -2.45 -12.26 8.47
N GLU A 4 -1.42 -13.07 8.74
CA GLU A 4 -0.22 -13.17 7.90
C GLU A 4 -0.54 -13.62 6.47
N LYS A 5 -1.37 -14.66 6.32
CA LYS A 5 -1.79 -15.15 4.99
C LYS A 5 -2.58 -14.08 4.24
N TRP A 6 -3.45 -13.35 4.94
CA TRP A 6 -4.19 -12.24 4.35
C TRP A 6 -3.28 -11.08 3.94
N GLN A 7 -2.32 -10.69 4.79
CA GLN A 7 -1.34 -9.63 4.51
C GLN A 7 -0.49 -9.98 3.28
N SER A 8 0.06 -11.20 3.23
CA SER A 8 0.86 -11.67 2.10
C SER A 8 0.08 -11.68 0.77
N ARG A 9 -1.16 -12.21 0.79
CA ARG A 9 -2.06 -12.21 -0.37
C ARG A 9 -2.36 -10.79 -0.85
N THR A 10 -2.65 -9.89 0.09
CA THR A 10 -3.02 -8.50 -0.21
C THR A 10 -1.82 -7.70 -0.73
N ALA A 11 -0.64 -7.88 -0.13
CA ALA A 11 0.61 -7.30 -0.62
C ALA A 11 0.93 -7.76 -2.04
N THR A 12 0.80 -9.06 -2.34
CA THR A 12 1.00 -9.61 -3.69
C THR A 12 0.05 -8.98 -4.71
N ARG A 13 -1.23 -8.81 -4.35
CA ARG A 13 -2.22 -8.15 -5.22
C ARG A 13 -1.88 -6.68 -5.46
N LEU A 14 -1.49 -5.97 -4.41
CA LEU A 14 -1.11 -4.58 -4.48
C LEU A 14 0.15 -4.41 -5.36
N THR A 15 1.19 -5.24 -5.18
CA THR A 15 2.37 -5.26 -6.06
C THR A 15 2.00 -5.48 -7.53
N GLY A 16 1.14 -6.45 -7.83
CA GLY A 16 0.66 -6.66 -9.21
C GLY A 16 -0.10 -5.46 -9.77
N SER A 17 -0.87 -4.77 -8.91
CA SER A 17 -1.60 -3.55 -9.29
C SER A 17 -0.66 -2.36 -9.52
N ILE A 18 0.37 -2.19 -8.68
CA ILE A 18 1.40 -1.15 -8.83
C ILE A 18 2.13 -1.33 -10.16
N ARG A 19 2.56 -2.55 -10.49
CA ARG A 19 3.21 -2.85 -11.77
C ARG A 19 2.34 -2.40 -12.95
N ARG A 20 1.09 -2.89 -13.00
CA ARG A 20 0.14 -2.51 -14.07
C ARG A 20 -0.14 -1.01 -14.13
N ALA A 21 -0.24 -0.34 -12.97
CA ALA A 21 -0.51 1.09 -12.91
C ALA A 21 0.67 1.91 -13.44
N ALA A 22 1.89 1.46 -13.20
CA ALA A 22 3.11 2.11 -13.61
C ALA A 22 3.50 1.78 -15.06
N ASP A 23 3.16 0.60 -15.59
CA ASP A 23 3.28 0.30 -17.02
C ASP A 23 2.37 1.20 -17.88
N GLN A 24 1.25 1.66 -17.30
CA GLN A 24 0.34 2.64 -17.90
C GLN A 24 0.77 4.10 -17.67
N ASN A 25 1.89 4.33 -16.97
CA ASN A 25 2.38 5.66 -16.69
C ASN A 25 3.47 6.06 -17.69
N PHE A 26 3.53 7.34 -18.05
CA PHE A 26 4.52 7.84 -19.01
C PHE A 26 5.92 7.99 -18.41
N ASP A 27 6.01 8.33 -17.13
CA ASP A 27 7.27 8.45 -16.40
C ASP A 27 7.67 7.07 -15.85
N ARG A 28 8.68 6.47 -16.49
CA ARG A 28 9.20 5.13 -16.17
C ARG A 28 10.27 5.17 -15.08
N ASP A 29 10.90 6.32 -14.87
CA ASP A 29 11.98 6.53 -13.91
C ASP A 29 11.45 7.08 -12.57
N ALA A 30 10.14 7.34 -12.51
CA ALA A 30 9.41 7.71 -11.31
C ALA A 30 9.80 6.83 -10.11
N THR A 31 10.45 7.47 -9.14
CA THR A 31 10.97 6.81 -7.95
C THR A 31 10.60 7.58 -6.69
N GLY A 32 10.16 6.86 -5.67
CA GLY A 32 9.72 7.42 -4.40
C GLY A 32 8.77 6.51 -3.65
N TYR A 33 8.27 7.01 -2.52
CA TYR A 33 7.25 6.33 -1.74
C TYR A 33 6.11 7.28 -1.39
N THR A 34 4.92 6.72 -1.27
CA THR A 34 3.71 7.47 -0.91
C THR A 34 2.87 6.64 0.04
N ARG A 35 2.05 7.30 0.85
CA ARG A 35 1.11 6.65 1.75
C ARG A 35 -0.30 6.93 1.27
N VAL A 36 -0.99 5.87 0.91
CA VAL A 36 -2.38 5.90 0.50
C VAL A 36 -3.24 5.41 1.65
N GLU A 37 -4.38 6.03 1.86
CA GLU A 37 -5.41 5.55 2.78
C GLU A 37 -6.68 5.22 2.02
N PHE A 38 -7.43 4.26 2.53
CA PHE A 38 -8.69 3.85 1.93
C PHE A 38 -9.58 3.12 2.95
N ARG A 39 -10.84 2.90 2.57
CA ARG A 39 -11.79 2.03 3.28
C ARG A 39 -12.24 0.92 2.34
N LEU A 40 -12.89 -0.09 2.88
CA LEU A 40 -13.53 -1.12 2.07
C LEU A 40 -15.04 -0.87 1.99
N ASP A 41 -15.62 -1.16 0.84
CA ASP A 41 -17.07 -1.18 0.67
C ASP A 41 -17.70 -2.52 1.10
N GLY A 42 -19.01 -2.65 0.90
CA GLY A 42 -19.76 -3.88 1.22
C GLY A 42 -19.29 -5.11 0.43
N GLU A 43 -18.68 -4.92 -0.74
CA GLU A 43 -18.06 -6.02 -1.48
C GLU A 43 -16.64 -6.30 -0.99
N GLY A 44 -16.02 -5.41 -0.23
CA GLY A 44 -14.63 -5.50 0.20
C GLY A 44 -13.65 -4.90 -0.81
N ARG A 45 -14.09 -3.99 -1.69
CA ARG A 45 -13.24 -3.26 -2.63
C ARG A 45 -12.80 -1.92 -2.04
N PRO A 46 -11.60 -1.42 -2.40
CA PRO A 46 -11.13 -0.11 -1.95
C PRO A 46 -12.01 1.05 -2.42
N GLN A 47 -12.43 1.88 -1.48
CA GLN A 47 -13.18 3.13 -1.68
C GLN A 47 -12.59 4.26 -0.83
N ALA A 48 -13.03 5.49 -1.09
CA ALA A 48 -12.52 6.69 -0.43
C ALA A 48 -10.98 6.76 -0.42
N VAL A 49 -10.37 6.43 -1.58
CA VAL A 49 -8.92 6.32 -1.72
C VAL A 49 -8.30 7.70 -1.86
N SER A 50 -7.41 8.07 -0.93
CA SER A 50 -6.72 9.37 -0.86
C SER A 50 -5.25 9.23 -0.46
N LEU A 51 -4.45 10.27 -0.71
CA LEU A 51 -3.08 10.34 -0.24
C LEU A 51 -3.07 10.81 1.22
N ALA A 52 -2.59 9.96 2.12
CA ALA A 52 -2.31 10.31 3.51
C ALA A 52 -0.90 10.92 3.68
N GLN A 53 -0.01 10.67 2.74
CA GLN A 53 1.28 11.35 2.61
C GLN A 53 1.69 11.29 1.14
N PRO A 54 1.69 12.41 0.40
CA PRO A 54 2.16 12.43 -0.99
C PRO A 54 3.68 12.18 -1.05
N SER A 55 4.14 11.73 -2.21
CA SER A 55 5.56 11.60 -2.53
C SER A 55 6.11 12.91 -3.12
N SER A 56 7.40 12.92 -3.41
CA SER A 56 8.05 14.00 -4.18
C SER A 56 7.76 13.91 -5.69
N SER A 57 7.07 12.88 -6.17
CA SER A 57 6.79 12.64 -7.59
C SER A 57 5.28 12.47 -7.86
N PRO A 58 4.65 13.39 -8.60
CA PRO A 58 3.24 13.24 -8.99
C PRO A 58 2.94 11.94 -9.74
N ALA A 59 3.93 11.41 -10.47
CA ALA A 59 3.83 10.12 -11.13
C ALA A 59 3.69 8.97 -10.10
N VAL A 60 4.52 8.95 -9.05
CA VAL A 60 4.45 7.96 -7.97
C VAL A 60 3.10 8.02 -7.25
N ASP A 61 2.58 9.22 -7.00
CA ASP A 61 1.27 9.42 -6.36
C ASP A 61 0.12 8.89 -7.23
N SER A 62 0.13 9.23 -8.52
CA SER A 62 -0.86 8.75 -9.50
C SER A 62 -0.86 7.24 -9.65
N ILE A 63 0.33 6.63 -9.78
CA ILE A 63 0.53 5.18 -9.82
C ILE A 63 -0.08 4.53 -8.58
N SER A 64 0.21 5.08 -7.41
CA SER A 64 -0.17 4.49 -6.13
C SER A 64 -1.67 4.57 -5.87
N LEU A 65 -2.30 5.72 -6.14
CA LEU A 65 -3.75 5.85 -6.07
C LEU A 65 -4.45 4.88 -7.02
N ARG A 66 -3.96 4.77 -8.26
CA ARG A 66 -4.51 3.84 -9.25
C ARG A 66 -4.33 2.39 -8.83
N ALA A 67 -3.17 2.05 -8.27
CA ALA A 67 -2.87 0.70 -7.80
C ALA A 67 -3.84 0.26 -6.69
N VAL A 68 -4.08 1.12 -5.69
CA VAL A 68 -5.04 0.84 -4.61
C VAL A 68 -6.46 0.72 -5.15
N LYS A 69 -6.89 1.62 -6.04
CA LYS A 69 -8.23 1.53 -6.67
C LYS A 69 -8.43 0.23 -7.48
N ARG A 70 -7.37 -0.32 -8.07
CA ARG A 70 -7.44 -1.48 -8.99
C ARG A 70 -6.97 -2.81 -8.39
N MET A 71 -6.56 -2.87 -7.12
CA MET A 71 -6.07 -4.13 -6.53
C MET A 71 -7.18 -5.18 -6.28
N GLY A 72 -8.44 -4.79 -6.45
CA GLY A 72 -9.60 -5.67 -6.34
C GLY A 72 -10.08 -5.88 -4.91
N ARG A 73 -10.92 -6.90 -4.73
CA ARG A 73 -11.57 -7.24 -3.45
C ARG A 73 -10.58 -7.77 -2.42
N LEU A 74 -10.59 -7.27 -1.18
CA LEU A 74 -9.72 -7.73 -0.09
C LEU A 74 -10.34 -8.77 0.84
N THR A 75 -11.60 -9.10 0.68
CA THR A 75 -12.27 -10.14 1.47
C THR A 75 -11.86 -11.57 1.01
N PRO A 76 -12.09 -12.61 1.84
CA PRO A 76 -12.49 -12.52 3.25
C PRO A 76 -11.44 -11.79 4.09
N LEU A 77 -11.89 -11.01 5.08
CA LEU A 77 -11.00 -10.37 6.05
C LEU A 77 -10.69 -11.37 7.17
N PRO A 78 -9.48 -11.34 7.76
CA PRO A 78 -9.19 -12.11 8.95
C PRO A 78 -9.99 -11.54 10.14
N PRO A 79 -10.30 -12.33 11.18
CA PRO A 79 -11.18 -11.92 12.27
C PRO A 79 -10.64 -10.73 13.08
N GLN A 80 -9.34 -10.43 12.99
CA GLN A 80 -8.72 -9.27 13.62
C GLN A 80 -8.99 -7.93 12.90
N ILE A 81 -9.54 -7.95 11.68
CA ILE A 81 -9.76 -6.74 10.89
C ILE A 81 -11.26 -6.49 10.76
N ALA A 82 -11.73 -5.39 11.33
CA ALA A 82 -13.11 -4.96 11.16
C ALA A 82 -13.37 -4.53 9.70
N ALA A 83 -14.57 -4.83 9.19
CA ALA A 83 -14.97 -4.41 7.84
C ALA A 83 -15.00 -2.88 7.68
N SER A 84 -15.21 -2.15 8.78
CA SER A 84 -15.24 -0.69 8.84
C SER A 84 -13.86 -0.03 9.01
N SER A 85 -12.78 -0.82 9.14
CA SER A 85 -11.42 -0.32 9.37
C SER A 85 -10.96 0.65 8.28
N ARG A 86 -10.15 1.64 8.69
CA ARG A 86 -9.37 2.47 7.76
C ARG A 86 -8.05 1.77 7.50
N PHE A 87 -7.74 1.55 6.23
CA PHE A 87 -6.53 0.89 5.78
C PHE A 87 -5.50 1.92 5.34
N GLU A 88 -4.23 1.61 5.56
CA GLU A 88 -3.10 2.38 5.03
C GLU A 88 -2.25 1.49 4.12
N ALA A 89 -1.90 1.97 2.95
CA ALA A 89 -1.00 1.33 2.00
C ALA A 89 0.25 2.20 1.81
N TRP A 90 1.38 1.66 2.21
CA TRP A 90 2.70 2.25 2.03
C TRP A 90 3.27 1.66 0.74
N ILE A 91 3.40 2.50 -0.28
CA ILE A 91 3.71 2.07 -1.64
C ILE A 91 5.06 2.66 -2.04
N VAL A 92 5.99 1.78 -2.40
CA VAL A 92 7.27 2.15 -3.02
C VAL A 92 7.18 1.92 -4.53
N VAL A 93 7.56 2.93 -5.29
CA VAL A 93 7.81 2.83 -6.72
C VAL A 93 9.28 3.16 -6.92
N ALA A 94 10.03 2.27 -7.56
CA ALA A 94 11.41 2.51 -7.93
C ALA A 94 11.66 2.02 -9.36
N SER A 95 12.66 2.58 -10.02
CA SER A 95 13.14 2.15 -11.33
C SER A 95 14.14 0.99 -11.22
N ASP A 96 14.84 0.85 -10.09
CA ASP A 96 15.80 -0.22 -9.83
C ASP A 96 15.56 -1.00 -8.52
N ALA A 97 16.05 -2.24 -8.48
CA ALA A 97 15.85 -3.16 -7.37
C ALA A 97 16.65 -2.81 -6.11
N LEU A 98 17.83 -2.19 -6.25
CA LEU A 98 18.68 -1.81 -5.13
C LEU A 98 18.03 -0.66 -4.35
N GLU A 99 17.56 0.35 -5.06
CA GLU A 99 16.88 1.51 -4.50
C GLU A 99 15.54 1.09 -3.87
N ARG A 100 14.78 0.23 -4.55
CA ARG A 100 13.57 -0.38 -3.97
C ARG A 100 13.86 -1.05 -2.63
N ASP A 101 14.89 -1.90 -2.57
CA ASP A 101 15.21 -2.66 -1.37
C ASP A 101 15.78 -1.76 -0.25
N ALA A 102 16.47 -0.67 -0.60
CA ALA A 102 16.88 0.36 0.35
C ALA A 102 15.67 1.11 0.93
N MET A 103 14.74 1.55 0.08
CA MET A 103 13.51 2.24 0.52
C MET A 103 12.62 1.33 1.37
N LEU A 104 12.44 0.07 0.98
CA LEU A 104 11.67 -0.91 1.75
C LEU A 104 12.28 -1.15 3.14
N ARG A 105 13.61 -1.24 3.23
CA ARG A 105 14.30 -1.37 4.52
C ARG A 105 14.03 -0.16 5.40
N ARG A 106 14.17 1.05 4.85
CA ARG A 106 13.89 2.30 5.55
C ARG A 106 12.44 2.36 6.05
N LEU A 107 11.47 2.08 5.18
CA LEU A 107 10.05 2.09 5.54
C LEU A 107 9.70 1.04 6.60
N ARG A 108 10.28 -0.15 6.56
CA ARG A 108 10.07 -1.18 7.59
C ARG A 108 10.63 -0.75 8.93
N THR A 109 11.79 -0.10 8.94
CA THR A 109 12.38 0.47 10.17
C THR A 109 11.51 1.59 10.71
N ASP A 110 11.09 2.53 9.86
CA ASP A 110 10.23 3.66 10.24
C ASP A 110 8.86 3.18 10.73
N HIS A 111 8.27 2.18 10.07
CA HIS A 111 7.01 1.58 10.49
C HIS A 111 7.16 0.88 11.83
N ARG A 112 8.19 0.07 12.04
CA ARG A 112 8.46 -0.57 13.34
C ARG A 112 8.64 0.48 14.45
N ALA A 113 9.43 1.52 14.20
CA ALA A 113 9.63 2.61 15.15
C ALA A 113 8.31 3.33 15.48
N ARG A 114 7.47 3.58 14.48
CA ARG A 114 6.15 4.21 14.66
C ARG A 114 5.17 3.30 15.40
N THR A 115 5.10 2.00 15.09
CA THR A 115 4.22 1.06 15.80
C THR A 115 4.66 0.87 17.25
N MET A 116 5.96 0.94 17.54
CA MET A 116 6.47 0.95 18.92
C MET A 116 6.17 2.25 19.66
N ALA A 117 6.14 3.39 18.96
CA ALA A 117 5.79 4.69 19.52
C ALA A 117 4.27 4.93 19.61
N GLN A 118 3.48 4.26 18.77
CA GLN A 118 2.03 4.33 18.68
C GLN A 118 1.43 2.98 19.07
N ALA A 119 1.35 2.73 20.37
CA ALA A 119 0.72 1.53 20.92
C ALA A 119 -0.82 1.47 20.71
N ASP A 120 -1.41 2.36 19.90
CA ASP A 120 -2.86 2.65 19.97
C ASP A 120 -3.56 2.97 18.63
N GLY A 121 -3.06 2.42 17.52
CA GLY A 121 -3.65 2.66 16.19
C GLY A 121 -4.02 1.39 15.45
N ASP A 122 -5.24 0.89 15.64
CA ASP A 122 -5.80 -0.31 14.99
C ASP A 122 -6.08 -0.12 13.48
N ARG A 123 -5.05 0.33 12.73
CA ARG A 123 -5.11 0.56 11.28
C ARG A 123 -4.30 -0.52 10.58
N PRO A 124 -4.94 -1.41 9.80
CA PRO A 124 -4.21 -2.41 9.04
C PRO A 124 -3.31 -1.73 7.99
N VAL A 125 -2.00 -1.93 8.13
CA VAL A 125 -0.99 -1.40 7.21
C VAL A 125 -0.62 -2.45 6.18
N LEU A 126 -0.65 -2.06 4.91
CA LEU A 126 -0.19 -2.83 3.76
C LEU A 126 1.10 -2.20 3.25
N ILE A 127 2.16 -2.99 3.11
CA ILE A 127 3.42 -2.52 2.52
C ILE A 127 3.64 -3.28 1.22
N ALA A 128 3.81 -2.55 0.12
CA ALA A 128 4.05 -3.13 -1.20
C ALA A 128 4.99 -2.26 -2.03
N SER A 129 5.64 -2.89 -3.00
CA SER A 129 6.56 -2.23 -3.92
C SER A 129 6.43 -2.80 -5.33
N ARG A 130 6.89 -2.03 -6.34
CA ARG A 130 7.29 -2.59 -7.63
C ARG A 130 8.81 -2.53 -7.77
#